data_AF-A0AAW7ABF6-F1
#
_entry.id   AF-A0AAW7ABF6-F1
#
_cell.length_a   1.000
_cell.length_b   1.000
_cell.length_c   1.000
_cell.angle_alpha   90.00
_cell.angle_beta   90.00
_cell.angle_gamma   90.00
#
_symmetry.space_group_name_H-M   'P 1'
#
loop_
_entity.id
_entity.type
_entity.pdbx_description
1 polymer ?
#
loop_
_entity_poly.entity_id
_entity_poly.type
_entity_poly.pdbx_seq_one_letter_code
_entity_poly.pdbx_strand_id
1 'polypeptide(L)' 'WAGGKYGLVEDIQRHLPPARKLVEPFVGAGSVFLNTDYDQYLLADINPDLINLYNLLKERPEEYISEAKRWFV' A
#
# COMPACT_ATOMS: atom_id res chain seq x y z
N TRP A 1 -2.73 -10.41 -4.44
CA TRP A 1 -1.29 -10.29 -4.78
C TRP A 1 -0.56 -11.48 -4.18
N ALA A 2 0.29 -12.16 -4.94
CA ALA A 2 1.10 -13.25 -4.38
C ALA A 2 1.99 -12.71 -3.25
N GLY A 3 2.09 -13.43 -2.13
CA GLY A 3 2.85 -12.96 -0.96
C GLY A 3 2.17 -11.89 -0.10
N GLY A 4 0.86 -11.69 -0.27
CA GLY A 4 0.06 -10.78 0.57
C GLY A 4 0.19 -11.12 2.05
N LYS A 5 0.59 -10.13 2.85
CA LYS A 5 0.92 -10.30 4.27
C LYS A 5 -0.28 -10.18 5.21
N TYR A 6 -1.50 -10.07 4.68
CA TYR A 6 -2.69 -9.76 5.48
C TYR A 6 -2.84 -10.64 6.74
N GLY A 7 -2.70 -11.96 6.62
CA GLY A 7 -2.77 -12.88 7.77
C GLY A 7 -1.61 -12.80 8.77
N LEU A 8 -0.55 -12.05 8.44
CA LEU A 8 0.65 -11.86 9.26
C LEU A 8 0.79 -10.41 9.76
N VAL A 9 -0.15 -9.52 9.44
CA VAL A 9 -0.05 -8.09 9.76
C VAL A 9 0.11 -7.87 11.26
N GLU A 10 -0.70 -8.54 12.09
CA GLU A 10 -0.62 -8.39 13.56
C GLU A 10 0.76 -8.79 14.11
N ASP A 11 1.30 -9.93 13.65
CA ASP A 11 2.60 -10.39 14.09
C ASP A 11 3.72 -9.47 13.62
N ILE A 12 3.64 -8.95 12.40
CA ILE A 12 4.60 -7.96 11.88
C ILE A 12 4.56 -6.69 12.74
N GLN A 13 3.37 -6.16 13.02
CA GLN A 13 3.19 -4.96 13.84
C GLN A 13 3.78 -5.09 15.24
N ARG A 14 3.62 -6.25 15.89
CA ARG A 14 4.19 -6.49 17.23
C ARG A 14 5.72 -6.36 17.27
N HIS A 15 6.39 -6.57 16.15
CA HIS A 15 7.85 -6.53 16.05
C HIS A 15 8.36 -5.26 15.36
N LEU A 16 7.47 -4.43 14.80
CA LEU A 16 7.83 -3.16 14.20
C LEU A 16 8.10 -2.12 15.30
N PRO A 17 9.28 -1.48 15.31
CA PRO A 17 9.60 -0.49 16.33
C PRO A 17 8.83 0.82 16.08
N PRO A 18 8.60 1.62 17.14
CA PRO A 18 8.14 2.99 16.97
C PRO A 18 9.21 3.79 16.21
N ALA A 19 8.78 4.51 15.19
CA ALA A 19 9.63 5.41 14.42
C ALA A 19 8.78 6.50 13.78
N ARG A 20 9.45 7.49 13.19
CA ARG A 20 8.78 8.55 12.42
C ARG A 20 8.41 8.09 11.00
N LYS A 21 9.13 7.12 10.45
CA LYS A 21 9.02 6.74 9.05
C LYS A 21 9.16 5.23 8.85
N LEU A 22 8.22 4.63 8.13
CA LEU A 22 8.32 3.28 7.62
C LEU A 22 8.85 3.30 6.17
N VAL A 23 9.78 2.41 5.86
CA VAL A 23 10.31 2.20 4.51
C VAL A 23 9.97 0.78 4.09
N GLU A 24 9.14 0.63 3.05
CA GLU A 24 8.77 -0.67 2.48
C GLU A 24 9.32 -0.78 1.05
N PRO A 25 10.44 -1.48 0.83
CA PRO A 25 11.06 -1.61 -0.48
C PRO A 25 10.31 -2.53 -1.45
N PHE A 26 9.36 -3.32 -0.92
CA PHE A 26 8.58 -4.34 -1.63
C PHE A 26 7.12 -4.27 -1.18
N VAL A 27 6.46 -3.15 -1.47
CA VAL A 27 5.11 -2.85 -0.93
C VAL A 27 4.06 -3.87 -1.38
N GLY A 28 4.15 -4.37 -2.62
CA GLY A 28 3.14 -5.28 -3.19
C GLY A 28 1.72 -4.73 -3.01
N ALA A 29 0.83 -5.51 -2.38
CA ALA A 29 -0.55 -5.07 -2.08
C ALA A 29 -0.68 -4.07 -0.93
N GLY A 30 0.39 -3.76 -0.21
CA GLY A 30 0.37 -2.76 0.85
C GLY A 30 -0.23 -3.20 2.18
N SER A 31 -0.29 -4.51 2.45
CA SER A 31 -0.93 -5.03 3.66
C SER A 31 -0.32 -4.50 4.96
N VAL A 32 0.99 -4.22 4.99
CA VAL A 32 1.66 -3.69 6.19
C VAL A 32 1.37 -2.19 6.32
N PHE A 33 1.72 -1.38 5.31
CA PHE A 33 1.49 0.07 5.37
C PHE A 33 0.04 0.46 5.68
N LEU A 34 -0.95 -0.25 5.12
CA LEU A 34 -2.38 0.06 5.32
C LEU A 34 -2.87 -0.21 6.75
N ASN A 35 -2.12 -0.96 7.53
CA ASN A 35 -2.50 -1.34 8.89
C ASN A 35 -1.60 -0.71 9.96
N THR A 36 -0.52 -0.04 9.60
CA THR A 36 0.35 0.69 10.54
C THR A 36 0.01 2.17 10.63
N ASP A 37 0.53 2.86 11.64
CA ASP A 37 0.32 4.31 11.84
C ASP A 37 1.65 5.04 12.12
N TYR A 38 2.44 5.25 11.06
CA TYR A 38 3.66 6.06 11.05
C TYR A 38 3.40 7.45 10.45
N ASP A 39 4.10 8.48 10.90
CA ASP A 39 3.97 9.84 10.35
C ASP A 39 4.31 9.91 8.85
N GLN A 40 5.21 9.05 8.37
CA GLN A 40 5.69 9.03 7.00
C GLN A 40 5.89 7.61 6.48
N TYR A 41 5.64 7.45 5.18
CA TYR A 41 5.85 6.20 4.45
C TYR A 41 6.71 6.45 3.22
N LEU A 42 7.67 5.56 2.97
CA LEU A 42 8.35 5.43 1.67
C LEU A 42 8.06 4.03 1.14
N LEU A 43 7.20 3.96 0.15
CA LEU A 43 6.75 2.72 -0.47
C LEU A 43 7.41 2.57 -1.83
N ALA A 44 8.02 1.42 -2.09
CA ALA A 44 8.63 1.10 -3.37
C ALA A 44 8.29 -0.33 -3.79
N ASP A 45 8.33 -0.55 -5.09
CA ASP A 45 8.23 -1.86 -5.74
C ASP A 45 8.96 -1.75 -7.08
N ILE A 46 9.42 -2.88 -7.62
CA ILE A 46 10.04 -2.91 -8.94
C ILE A 46 8.99 -2.80 -10.06
N ASN A 47 7.73 -3.12 -9.78
CA ASN A 47 6.65 -3.02 -10.76
C ASN A 47 6.21 -1.54 -10.94
N PRO A 48 6.50 -0.90 -12.09
CA PRO A 48 6.16 0.50 -12.31
C PRO A 48 4.65 0.72 -12.42
N ASP A 49 3.88 -0.24 -12.94
CA ASP A 49 2.42 -0.12 -13.06
C ASP A 49 1.76 -0.07 -11.68
N LEU A 50 2.27 -0.87 -10.74
CA LEU A 50 1.82 -0.86 -9.35
C LEU A 50 2.10 0.50 -8.68
N ILE A 51 3.31 1.02 -8.84
CA ILE A 51 3.68 2.32 -8.26
C ILE A 51 2.88 3.46 -8.90
N ASN A 52 2.67 3.43 -10.21
CA ASN A 52 1.85 4.41 -10.91
C ASN A 52 0.39 4.35 -10.47
N LEU A 53 -0.16 3.16 -10.26
CA LEU A 53 -1.51 2.98 -9.71
C LEU A 53 -1.62 3.59 -8.31
N TYR A 54 -0.67 3.34 -7.41
CA TYR A 54 -0.70 3.94 -6.08
C TYR A 54 -0.58 5.48 -6.11
N ASN A 55 0.25 6.03 -6.99
CA ASN A 55 0.33 7.48 -7.18
C ASN A 55 -0.98 8.06 -7.75
N LEU A 56 -1.61 7.38 -8.71
CA LEU A 56 -2.91 7.78 -9.26
C LEU A 56 -3.99 7.77 -8.18
N LEU A 57 -4.06 6.72 -7.36
CA LEU A 57 -5.00 6.63 -6.24
C LEU A 57 -4.77 7.75 -5.21
N LYS A 58 -3.52 8.11 -4.95
CA LYS A 58 -3.14 9.20 -4.03
C LYS A 58 -3.55 10.58 -4.56
N GLU A 59 -3.36 10.82 -5.85
CA GLU A 59 -3.57 12.15 -6.45
C GLU A 59 -5.00 12.37 -6.94
N ARG A 60 -5.65 11.32 -7.44
CA ARG A 60 -6.95 11.39 -8.14
C ARG A 60 -7.90 10.23 -7.77
N PRO A 61 -8.22 10.03 -6.47
CA PRO A 61 -9.01 8.88 -6.02
C PRO A 61 -10.40 8.81 -6.66
N GLU A 62 -11.11 9.93 -6.74
CA GLU A 62 -12.49 9.96 -7.26
C GLU A 62 -12.55 9.67 -8.76
N GLU A 63 -11.58 10.17 -9.53
CA GLU A 63 -11.46 9.89 -10.97
C GLU A 63 -11.24 8.39 -11.19
N TYR A 64 -10.29 7.79 -10.45
CA TYR A 64 -10.03 6.36 -10.53
C TYR A 64 -11.26 5.52 -10.16
N ILE A 65 -11.95 5.86 -9.05
CA ILE A 65 -13.14 5.12 -8.60
C ILE A 65 -14.26 5.20 -9.65
N SER A 66 -14.50 6.39 -10.21
CA SER A 66 -15.52 6.61 -11.23
C SER A 66 -15.25 5.79 -12.50
N GLU A 67 -14.01 5.83 -13.00
CA GLU A 67 -13.62 5.10 -14.20
C GLU A 67 -13.63 3.59 -13.96
N ALA A 68 -13.07 3.10 -12.85
CA ALA A 68 -13.04 1.68 -12.52
C ALA A 68 -14.45 1.09 -12.41
N LYS A 69 -15.40 1.77 -11.75
CA LYS A 69 -16.79 1.31 -11.61
C LYS A 69 -17.48 0.99 -12.94
N ARG A 70 -17.11 1.66 -14.03
CA ARG A 70 -17.71 1.39 -15.36
C ARG A 70 -17.39 0.01 -15.91
N TRP A 71 -16.30 -0.61 -15.41
CA TRP A 71 -15.83 -1.92 -15.85
C TRP A 71 -16.31 -3.07 -14.95
N PHE A 72 -16.81 -2.77 -13.75
CA PHE A 72 -17.29 -3.75 -12.78
C PHE A 72 -18.79 -3.53 -12.53
N VAL A 73 -19.61 -4.10 -13.42
CA VAL A 73 -21.09 -4.11 -13.33
C VAL A 73 -21.57 -5.23 -12.41
#